data_AF-A0A9L0T3Y1-F1
#
_entry.id   AF-A0A9L0T3Y1-F1
#
_cell.length_a   1.000
_cell.length_b   1.000
_cell.length_c   1.000
_cell.angle_alpha   90.00
_cell.angle_beta   90.00
_cell.angle_gamma   90.00
#
_symmetry.space_group_name_H-M   'P 1'
#
loop_
_entity.id
_entity.type
_entity.pdbx_description
1 polymer ?
#
loop_
_entity_poly.entity_id
_entity_poly.type
_entity_poly.pdbx_seq_one_letter_code
_entity_poly.pdbx_strand_id
1 'polypeptide(L)'
;MAAAEAGEGLNSGQPWAQRTIRSSSAEGGSAEWLPGAKRGLSSPHRWSRWPVGRAPADGAGDSGHFTSLAPVSPQISTWQELRQLRAQIQSLEEEKGAVAEAVRALLVNQDNSQVQQNPHYQRLRARGREIRKELALLYPREAQLEERFYLRALRLPNRTHPDVPVGDESQARVLHVVGDKPAFSFQPRGHLEIAEKLDIIRQKRLSHVSGHRSYYLRGAGALLQHGLVNFTLNKLVRRGFTPMTVPDLLRGAVFEGCGMTPNASPSQIYNIDPSRFEDLSLAGTAEVGLAGYFMDHSVAFRDLPIRMVCSSTCYRAETDTGKEPWGLYRVHHFTKVEMFGVTGPGLEQSSQLLEEFLSLQMEILTELGLHFRVLDMPTQELGLPAYRKFDIEAWMPGRGRFGEVTSASNCTDFQSRRLHIMFQTEEAGELRFAHTVNATACAVPRVLIALLESNQQEDGSVLVPPALQPYLGTDRITAPTHVPLRYIGPNQPQKPRLPA
;
A
#
# COMPACT_ATOMS: atom_id res chain seq x y z
N MET A 1 -35.99 -51.41 4.40
CA MET A 1 -36.13 -51.53 2.94
C MET A 1 -35.47 -50.29 2.34
N ALA A 2 -34.28 -50.31 1.74
CA ALA A 2 -33.58 -51.39 1.00
C ALA A 2 -34.45 -51.96 -0.14
N ALA A 3 -33.98 -52.10 -1.39
CA ALA A 3 -32.61 -52.03 -1.93
C ALA A 3 -32.60 -51.48 -3.39
N ALA A 4 -31.48 -50.90 -3.87
CA ALA A 4 -30.52 -51.49 -4.85
C ALA A 4 -30.93 -51.33 -6.34
N GLU A 5 -30.18 -50.60 -7.19
CA GLU A 5 -29.02 -51.01 -8.04
C GLU A 5 -29.48 -51.16 -9.52
N ALA A 6 -28.70 -50.93 -10.59
CA ALA A 6 -27.30 -50.51 -10.81
C ALA A 6 -27.27 -49.44 -11.96
N GLY A 7 -26.25 -48.60 -12.21
CA GLY A 7 -24.83 -48.88 -12.54
C GLY A 7 -24.64 -48.93 -14.08
N GLU A 8 -23.65 -48.35 -14.76
CA GLU A 8 -22.40 -47.62 -14.43
C GLU A 8 -22.06 -46.65 -15.61
N GLY A 9 -21.03 -45.78 -15.65
CA GLY A 9 -19.95 -45.39 -14.71
C GLY A 9 -18.94 -44.44 -15.40
N LEU A 10 -17.93 -43.94 -14.67
CA LEU A 10 -16.68 -43.37 -15.22
C LEU A 10 -15.59 -43.39 -14.13
N ASN A 11 -14.38 -43.80 -14.50
CA ASN A 11 -13.38 -44.31 -13.54
C ASN A 11 -12.40 -43.26 -13.00
N SER A 12 -11.83 -43.59 -11.86
CA SER A 12 -11.02 -42.80 -10.94
C SER A 12 -9.58 -42.46 -11.37
N GLY A 13 -9.00 -41.47 -10.68
CA GLY A 13 -7.64 -41.64 -10.13
C GLY A 13 -6.64 -40.49 -10.26
N GLN A 14 -6.55 -39.62 -9.23
CA GLN A 14 -5.30 -39.25 -8.52
C GLN A 14 -5.62 -38.43 -7.24
N PRO A 15 -5.03 -38.75 -6.08
CA PRO A 15 -5.25 -37.98 -4.84
C PRO A 15 -4.20 -36.86 -4.66
N TRP A 16 -4.68 -35.66 -4.33
CA TRP A 16 -3.84 -34.54 -3.90
C TRP A 16 -3.31 -34.81 -2.47
N ALA A 17 -2.03 -35.15 -2.36
CA ALA A 17 -1.44 -35.50 -1.07
C ALA A 17 -1.23 -34.25 -0.19
N GLN A 18 -2.06 -34.08 0.84
CA GLN A 18 -1.79 -33.15 1.94
C GLN A 18 -0.49 -33.54 2.65
N ARG A 19 0.61 -32.82 2.38
CA ARG A 19 1.79 -32.86 3.25
C ARG A 19 1.59 -31.93 4.44
N THR A 20 1.16 -32.51 5.56
CA THR A 20 1.21 -31.85 6.86
C THR A 20 2.68 -31.64 7.25
N ILE A 21 3.16 -30.40 7.23
CA ILE A 21 4.46 -30.04 7.82
C ILE A 21 4.16 -29.41 9.19
N ARG A 22 4.67 -30.04 10.25
CA ARG A 22 4.52 -29.52 11.62
C ARG A 22 5.37 -28.27 11.77
N SER A 23 4.77 -27.19 12.27
CA SER A 23 5.51 -26.01 12.73
C SER A 23 6.29 -26.34 14.00
N SER A 24 7.61 -26.18 13.96
CA SER A 24 8.45 -26.09 15.15
C SER A 24 8.54 -24.64 15.59
N SER A 25 8.03 -24.33 16.78
CA SER A 25 8.14 -23.02 17.40
C SER A 25 9.52 -22.79 18.02
N ALA A 26 9.85 -21.50 18.23
CA ALA A 26 11.01 -20.97 18.95
C ALA A 26 12.39 -21.14 18.29
N GLU A 27 12.86 -20.12 17.55
CA GLU A 27 13.89 -19.16 18.03
C GLU A 27 14.19 -18.10 16.94
N GLY A 28 14.60 -16.89 17.33
CA GLY A 28 15.26 -15.90 16.46
C GLY A 28 14.42 -15.29 15.32
N GLY A 29 13.83 -14.11 15.56
CA GLY A 29 12.98 -13.41 14.58
C GLY A 29 13.69 -12.94 13.30
N SER A 30 13.53 -13.70 12.22
CA SER A 30 13.55 -13.20 10.84
C SER A 30 12.41 -13.84 10.06
N ALA A 31 11.23 -13.22 10.11
CA ALA A 31 9.99 -13.73 9.52
C ALA A 31 10.14 -14.02 8.01
N GLU A 32 9.36 -14.95 7.47
CA GLU A 32 9.39 -15.28 6.04
C GLU A 32 8.93 -14.07 5.19
N TRP A 33 9.79 -13.51 4.35
CA TRP A 33 9.50 -12.31 3.54
C TRP A 33 8.84 -12.62 2.18
N LEU A 34 8.64 -13.89 1.84
CA LEU A 34 7.97 -14.33 0.61
C LEU A 34 6.97 -15.47 0.87
N PRO A 35 6.07 -15.38 1.87
CA PRO A 35 5.20 -16.50 2.23
C PRO A 35 4.09 -16.72 1.20
N GLY A 36 3.86 -15.79 0.27
CA GLY A 36 3.02 -16.01 -0.92
C GLY A 36 3.70 -16.98 -1.89
N ALA A 37 4.82 -16.56 -2.47
CA ALA A 37 5.59 -17.35 -3.44
C ALA A 37 6.12 -18.67 -2.86
N LYS A 38 6.63 -18.70 -1.62
CA LYS A 38 7.09 -19.94 -0.96
C LYS A 38 5.95 -20.93 -0.68
N ARG A 39 4.72 -20.45 -0.42
CA ARG A 39 3.52 -21.30 -0.26
C ARG A 39 2.81 -21.59 -1.59
N GLY A 40 3.36 -21.15 -2.73
CA GLY A 40 2.79 -21.36 -4.07
C GLY A 40 1.51 -20.57 -4.34
N LEU A 41 1.24 -19.51 -3.57
CA LEU A 41 0.03 -18.67 -3.69
C LEU A 41 0.15 -17.63 -4.82
N SER A 42 1.37 -17.26 -5.20
CA SER A 42 1.66 -16.31 -6.29
C SER A 42 3.04 -16.59 -6.90
N SER A 43 3.36 -15.95 -8.03
CA SER A 43 4.71 -16.04 -8.63
C SER A 43 5.73 -15.16 -7.87
N PRO A 44 7.04 -15.44 -7.95
CA PRO A 44 8.06 -14.49 -7.47
C PRO A 44 7.98 -13.13 -8.18
N HIS A 45 8.25 -12.05 -7.45
CA HIS A 45 8.22 -10.68 -7.97
C HIS A 45 9.21 -10.49 -9.13
N ARG A 46 8.79 -9.85 -10.23
CA ARG A 46 9.59 -9.71 -11.44
C ARG A 46 10.17 -8.30 -11.60
N TRP A 47 11.44 -8.15 -11.24
CA TRP A 47 12.19 -6.90 -11.41
C TRP A 47 12.48 -6.56 -12.87
N SER A 48 12.56 -5.27 -13.19
CA SER A 48 13.19 -4.82 -14.44
C SER A 48 14.68 -5.14 -14.38
N ARG A 49 15.29 -5.53 -15.50
CA ARG A 49 16.75 -5.65 -15.57
C ARG A 49 17.34 -4.27 -15.38
N TRP A 50 18.16 -4.08 -14.35
CA TRP A 50 19.09 -2.94 -14.34
C TRP A 50 19.99 -3.05 -15.57
N PRO A 51 20.27 -1.95 -16.31
CA PRO A 51 21.19 -2.00 -17.43
C PRO A 51 22.61 -2.29 -16.91
N VAL A 52 22.98 -3.58 -16.92
CA VAL A 52 24.32 -4.06 -16.57
C VAL A 52 25.28 -3.56 -17.65
N GLY A 53 25.92 -2.41 -17.40
CA GLY A 53 26.78 -1.74 -18.38
C GLY A 53 26.97 -0.24 -18.16
N ARG A 54 26.15 0.42 -17.33
CA ARG A 54 26.46 1.77 -16.81
C ARG A 54 26.33 1.78 -15.30
N ALA A 55 27.44 1.97 -14.61
CA ALA A 55 27.41 2.54 -13.27
C ALA A 55 26.84 3.97 -13.40
N PRO A 56 25.90 4.40 -12.55
CA PRO A 56 25.68 5.82 -12.37
C PRO A 56 26.94 6.38 -11.70
N ALA A 57 27.67 7.24 -12.39
CA ALA A 57 28.69 8.09 -11.77
C ALA A 57 28.03 9.11 -10.82
N ASP A 58 26.78 9.46 -11.11
CA ASP A 58 25.97 10.43 -10.37
C ASP A 58 24.86 9.69 -9.60
N GLY A 59 24.96 9.68 -8.27
CA GLY A 59 24.06 8.91 -7.41
C GLY A 59 24.53 8.75 -5.96
N ALA A 60 25.78 9.09 -5.65
CA ALA A 60 26.26 9.29 -4.28
C ALA A 60 25.86 10.68 -3.75
N GLY A 61 24.55 10.95 -3.73
CA GLY A 61 23.95 12.14 -3.11
C GLY A 61 23.46 11.81 -1.70
N ASP A 62 23.89 12.60 -0.72
CA ASP A 62 23.71 12.31 0.71
C ASP A 62 22.22 12.29 1.11
N SER A 63 21.71 11.13 1.53
CA SER A 63 20.32 10.93 1.92
C SER A 63 20.18 11.00 3.44
N GLY A 64 19.66 12.12 3.94
CA GLY A 64 19.33 12.29 5.35
C GLY A 64 18.35 11.22 5.83
N HIS A 65 18.65 10.62 6.99
CA HIS A 65 17.82 9.66 7.73
C HIS A 65 17.40 8.32 7.07
N PHE A 66 17.57 8.12 5.77
CA PHE A 66 17.82 6.78 5.22
C PHE A 66 19.32 6.61 5.00
N THR A 67 19.96 5.86 5.89
CA THR A 67 21.40 5.55 5.84
C THR A 67 21.82 5.14 4.43
N SER A 68 22.74 5.91 3.83
CA SER A 68 23.62 5.56 2.71
C SER A 68 23.08 4.41 1.85
N LEU A 69 22.42 4.72 0.71
CA LEU A 69 21.98 3.75 -0.31
C LEU A 69 22.85 2.50 -0.28
N ALA A 70 22.36 1.44 0.38
CA ALA A 70 23.19 0.28 0.69
C ALA A 70 23.76 -0.22 -0.64
N PRO A 71 25.11 -0.25 -0.80
CA PRO A 71 25.74 -0.27 -2.12
C PRO A 71 25.09 -1.37 -2.94
N VAL A 72 24.64 -1.09 -4.17
CA VAL A 72 23.81 -2.06 -4.92
C VAL A 72 24.62 -3.33 -5.30
N SER A 73 25.94 -3.28 -5.11
CA SER A 73 26.92 -4.32 -5.44
C SER A 73 26.63 -5.71 -4.83
N PRO A 74 26.25 -5.90 -3.55
CA PRO A 74 25.92 -7.22 -3.00
C PRO A 74 24.60 -7.78 -3.57
N GLN A 75 23.62 -6.94 -3.91
CA GLN A 75 22.41 -7.38 -4.60
C GLN A 75 22.76 -7.87 -6.01
N ILE A 76 23.58 -7.10 -6.74
CA ILE A 76 24.09 -7.46 -8.07
C ILE A 76 24.91 -8.76 -8.03
N SER A 77 25.82 -8.91 -7.06
CA SER A 77 26.65 -10.12 -6.94
C SER A 77 25.82 -11.35 -6.59
N THR A 78 24.85 -11.23 -5.67
CA THR A 78 23.94 -12.33 -5.31
C THR A 78 23.07 -12.74 -6.50
N TRP A 79 22.62 -11.77 -7.31
CA TRP A 79 21.89 -12.03 -8.55
C TRP A 79 22.74 -12.71 -9.63
N GLN A 80 24.01 -12.31 -9.77
CA GLN A 80 24.95 -12.95 -10.69
C GLN A 80 25.24 -14.40 -10.27
N GLU A 81 25.47 -14.65 -8.98
CA GLU A 81 25.66 -16.00 -8.42
C GLU A 81 24.43 -16.88 -8.64
N LEU A 82 23.23 -16.37 -8.34
CA LEU A 82 21.96 -17.07 -8.55
C LEU A 82 21.75 -17.44 -10.04
N ARG A 83 22.08 -16.53 -10.96
CA ARG A 83 22.00 -16.81 -12.41
C ARG A 83 23.00 -17.88 -12.86
N GLN A 84 24.22 -17.87 -12.35
CA GLN A 84 25.22 -18.89 -12.65
C GLN A 84 24.81 -20.26 -12.10
N LEU A 85 24.31 -20.30 -10.86
CA LEU A 85 23.80 -21.52 -10.23
C LEU A 85 22.61 -22.10 -11.00
N ARG A 86 21.67 -21.27 -11.44
CA ARG A 86 20.53 -21.69 -12.28
C ARG A 86 20.99 -22.29 -13.62
N ALA A 87 21.97 -21.69 -14.28
CA ALA A 87 22.55 -22.24 -15.51
C ALA A 87 23.26 -23.59 -15.27
N GLN A 88 23.95 -23.75 -14.12
CA GLN A 88 24.56 -25.02 -13.72
C GLN A 88 23.50 -26.11 -13.45
N ILE A 89 22.43 -25.77 -12.73
CA ILE A 89 21.31 -26.68 -12.47
C ILE A 89 20.68 -27.11 -13.80
N GLN A 90 20.33 -26.17 -14.68
CA GLN A 90 19.76 -26.48 -16.00
C GLN A 90 20.66 -27.44 -16.81
N SER A 91 21.97 -27.15 -16.88
CA SER A 91 22.92 -28.00 -17.61
C SER A 91 23.00 -29.42 -17.04
N LEU A 92 22.97 -29.58 -15.71
CA LEU A 92 22.90 -30.89 -15.06
C LEU A 92 21.56 -31.60 -15.26
N GLU A 93 20.45 -30.87 -15.40
CA GLU A 93 19.15 -31.45 -15.72
C GLU A 93 19.06 -31.95 -17.18
N GLU A 94 19.64 -31.20 -18.12
CA GLU A 94 19.81 -31.60 -19.51
C GLU A 94 20.71 -32.84 -19.62
N GLU A 95 21.86 -32.86 -18.93
CA GLU A 95 22.75 -34.03 -18.89
C GLU A 95 22.07 -35.25 -18.26
N LYS A 96 21.32 -35.06 -17.15
CA LYS A 96 20.51 -36.11 -16.51
C LYS A 96 19.50 -36.72 -17.49
N GLY A 97 18.87 -35.88 -18.33
CA GLY A 97 17.97 -36.31 -19.40
C GLY A 97 18.71 -37.15 -20.46
N ALA A 98 19.81 -36.64 -20.99
CA ALA A 98 20.63 -37.34 -21.98
C ALA A 98 21.16 -38.69 -21.47
N VAL A 99 21.62 -38.76 -20.22
CA VAL A 99 22.05 -40.00 -19.56
C VAL A 99 20.88 -40.99 -19.40
N ALA A 100 19.67 -40.51 -19.08
CA ALA A 100 18.50 -41.37 -18.97
C ALA A 100 18.09 -41.99 -20.32
N GLU A 101 18.12 -41.21 -21.41
CA GLU A 101 17.86 -41.72 -22.76
C GLU A 101 18.96 -42.67 -23.24
N ALA A 102 20.24 -42.37 -22.99
CA ALA A 102 21.35 -43.26 -23.34
C ALA A 102 21.26 -44.62 -22.60
N VAL A 103 20.84 -44.61 -21.33
CA VAL A 103 20.57 -45.84 -20.56
C VAL A 103 19.36 -46.60 -21.12
N ARG A 104 18.28 -45.90 -21.51
CA ARG A 104 17.10 -46.52 -22.13
C ARG A 104 17.45 -47.17 -23.47
N ALA A 105 18.19 -46.49 -24.33
CA ALA A 105 18.62 -47.02 -25.63
C ALA A 105 19.47 -48.29 -25.49
N LEU A 106 20.37 -48.36 -24.50
CA LEU A 106 21.13 -49.58 -24.22
C LEU A 106 20.26 -50.74 -23.74
N LEU A 107 19.23 -50.46 -22.92
CA LEU A 107 18.29 -51.48 -22.43
C LEU A 107 17.31 -52.00 -23.51
N VAL A 108 17.07 -51.22 -24.57
CA VAL A 108 16.23 -51.64 -25.71
C VAL A 108 17.05 -52.43 -26.75
N ASN A 109 18.33 -52.10 -26.93
CA ASN A 109 19.15 -52.63 -28.02
C ASN A 109 20.03 -53.84 -27.64
N GLN A 110 20.01 -54.31 -26.38
CA GLN A 110 20.89 -55.37 -25.87
C GLN A 110 20.17 -56.22 -24.80
N ASP A 111 20.52 -57.51 -24.71
CA ASP A 111 19.98 -58.42 -23.68
C ASP A 111 20.31 -57.96 -22.26
N ASN A 112 19.31 -58.04 -21.37
CA ASN A 112 19.39 -57.55 -19.98
C ASN A 112 20.59 -58.10 -19.18
N SER A 113 21.03 -59.33 -19.44
CA SER A 113 22.19 -59.95 -18.80
C SER A 113 23.52 -59.37 -19.27
N GLN A 114 23.61 -59.00 -20.56
CA GLN A 114 24.81 -58.40 -21.15
C GLN A 114 24.92 -56.90 -20.82
N VAL A 115 23.80 -56.17 -20.79
CA VAL A 115 23.75 -54.73 -20.46
C VAL A 115 24.34 -54.44 -19.09
N GLN A 116 24.07 -55.27 -18.07
CA GLN A 116 24.59 -55.03 -16.72
C GLN A 116 26.11 -55.15 -16.62
N GLN A 117 26.74 -55.96 -17.48
CA GLN A 117 28.20 -56.11 -17.56
C GLN A 117 28.86 -55.07 -18.49
N ASN A 118 28.09 -54.34 -19.29
CA ASN A 118 28.59 -53.36 -20.24
C ASN A 118 29.25 -52.15 -19.50
N PRO A 119 30.56 -51.88 -19.68
CA PRO A 119 31.25 -50.78 -19.00
C PRO A 119 30.71 -49.39 -19.36
N HIS A 120 30.03 -49.24 -20.50
CA HIS A 120 29.35 -48.00 -20.86
C HIS A 120 28.06 -47.80 -20.04
N TYR A 121 27.25 -48.84 -19.88
CA TYR A 121 26.06 -48.81 -19.01
C TYR A 121 26.41 -48.50 -17.56
N GLN A 122 27.47 -49.12 -17.03
CA GLN A 122 27.93 -48.86 -15.65
C GLN A 122 28.40 -47.41 -15.46
N ARG A 123 29.14 -46.84 -16.43
CA ARG A 123 29.54 -45.42 -16.43
C ARG A 123 28.34 -44.47 -16.47
N LEU A 124 27.37 -44.71 -17.36
CA LEU A 124 26.15 -43.90 -17.42
C LEU A 124 25.33 -43.98 -16.11
N ARG A 125 25.19 -45.18 -15.53
CA ARG A 125 24.53 -45.37 -14.22
C ARG A 125 25.28 -44.68 -13.09
N ALA A 126 26.62 -44.63 -13.14
CA ALA A 126 27.44 -43.89 -12.17
C ALA A 126 27.26 -42.37 -12.33
N ARG A 127 27.44 -41.82 -13.54
CA ARG A 127 27.26 -40.39 -13.81
C ARG A 127 25.84 -39.93 -13.48
N GLY A 128 24.82 -40.72 -13.80
CA GLY A 128 23.44 -40.44 -13.40
C GLY A 128 23.19 -40.45 -11.88
N ARG A 129 24.00 -41.17 -11.07
CA ARG A 129 23.96 -41.06 -9.60
C ARG A 129 24.69 -39.80 -9.12
N GLU A 130 25.82 -39.49 -9.72
CA GLU A 130 26.62 -38.30 -9.44
C GLU A 130 25.84 -37.01 -9.70
N ILE A 131 25.25 -36.85 -10.88
CA ILE A 131 24.39 -35.70 -11.23
C ILE A 131 23.25 -35.51 -10.21
N ARG A 132 22.60 -36.60 -9.76
CA ARG A 132 21.55 -36.52 -8.72
C ARG A 132 22.11 -36.04 -7.38
N LYS A 133 23.34 -36.43 -7.02
CA LYS A 133 24.03 -35.97 -5.81
C LYS A 133 24.43 -34.49 -5.92
N GLU A 134 24.91 -34.05 -7.08
CA GLU A 134 25.18 -32.64 -7.36
C GLU A 134 23.90 -31.80 -7.23
N LEU A 135 22.84 -32.14 -7.99
CA LEU A 135 21.55 -31.43 -7.94
C LEU A 135 20.95 -31.37 -6.53
N ALA A 136 21.04 -32.44 -5.74
CA ALA A 136 20.58 -32.45 -4.35
C ALA A 136 21.32 -31.44 -3.43
N LEU A 137 22.52 -31.00 -3.79
CA LEU A 137 23.26 -29.93 -3.10
C LEU A 137 22.98 -28.55 -3.70
N LEU A 138 22.68 -28.47 -5.01
CA LEU A 138 22.43 -27.20 -5.69
C LEU A 138 21.02 -26.63 -5.42
N TYR A 139 19.95 -27.44 -5.39
CA TYR A 139 18.60 -26.90 -5.14
C TYR A 139 18.45 -26.18 -3.79
N PRO A 140 18.97 -26.69 -2.65
CA PRO A 140 18.91 -25.94 -1.38
C PRO A 140 19.72 -24.63 -1.43
N ARG A 141 20.85 -24.62 -2.14
CA ARG A 141 21.67 -23.41 -2.35
C ARG A 141 20.94 -22.39 -3.23
N GLU A 142 20.20 -22.83 -4.24
CA GLU A 142 19.39 -21.96 -5.09
C GLU A 142 18.32 -21.25 -4.26
N ALA A 143 17.55 -22.01 -3.46
CA ALA A 143 16.53 -21.45 -2.57
C ALA A 143 17.12 -20.45 -1.57
N GLN A 144 18.30 -20.75 -0.99
CA GLN A 144 19.00 -19.85 -0.07
C GLN A 144 19.48 -18.55 -0.76
N LEU A 145 20.04 -18.64 -1.97
CA LEU A 145 20.48 -17.46 -2.73
C LEU A 145 19.31 -16.62 -3.23
N GLU A 146 18.21 -17.25 -3.65
CA GLU A 146 16.99 -16.56 -4.06
C GLU A 146 16.37 -15.79 -2.89
N GLU A 147 16.20 -16.42 -1.73
CA GLU A 147 15.74 -15.73 -0.52
C GLU A 147 16.66 -14.57 -0.14
N ARG A 148 17.97 -14.80 -0.08
CA ARG A 148 18.97 -13.77 0.23
C ARG A 148 18.94 -12.60 -0.75
N PHE A 149 18.69 -12.87 -2.03
CA PHE A 149 18.52 -11.83 -3.05
C PHE A 149 17.24 -11.02 -2.79
N TYR A 150 16.08 -11.66 -2.72
CA TYR A 150 14.80 -10.96 -2.58
C TYR A 150 14.68 -10.17 -1.26
N LEU A 151 15.19 -10.70 -0.14
CA LEU A 151 15.29 -10.01 1.15
C LEU A 151 15.97 -8.64 1.09
N ARG A 152 16.87 -8.45 0.11
CA ARG A 152 17.61 -7.20 -0.11
C ARG A 152 17.06 -6.40 -1.27
N ALA A 153 16.66 -7.06 -2.36
CA ALA A 153 16.12 -6.42 -3.55
C ALA A 153 14.78 -5.71 -3.26
N LEU A 154 13.88 -6.32 -2.47
CA LEU A 154 12.57 -5.74 -2.12
C LEU A 154 12.63 -4.44 -1.32
N ARG A 155 13.79 -4.13 -0.73
CA ARG A 155 14.05 -2.88 -0.02
C ARG A 155 14.61 -1.77 -0.92
N LEU A 156 14.87 -2.05 -2.20
CA LEU A 156 15.23 -1.02 -3.16
C LEU A 156 13.97 -0.20 -3.51
N PRO A 157 14.07 1.14 -3.54
CA PRO A 157 12.97 2.00 -3.94
C PRO A 157 12.70 1.87 -5.45
N ASN A 158 11.64 2.55 -5.89
CA ASN A 158 11.43 2.83 -7.29
C ASN A 158 12.55 3.73 -7.87
N ARG A 159 12.56 3.90 -9.18
CA ARG A 159 13.32 4.97 -9.85
C ARG A 159 12.75 6.33 -9.46
N THR A 160 13.53 7.39 -9.67
CA THR A 160 13.14 8.78 -9.42
C THR A 160 12.92 9.50 -10.75
N HIS A 161 11.88 10.33 -10.84
CA HIS A 161 11.64 11.19 -12.00
C HIS A 161 12.71 12.30 -12.09
N PRO A 162 13.29 12.61 -13.27
CA PRO A 162 14.39 13.57 -13.42
C PRO A 162 14.18 14.94 -12.75
N ASP A 163 12.98 15.51 -12.87
CA ASP A 163 12.68 16.86 -12.34
C ASP A 163 12.42 16.95 -10.82
N VAL A 164 12.44 15.81 -10.09
CA VAL A 164 12.20 15.77 -8.63
C VAL A 164 13.22 16.65 -7.90
N PRO A 165 12.79 17.55 -6.99
CA PRO A 165 13.72 18.33 -6.18
C PRO A 165 14.63 17.42 -5.31
N VAL A 166 15.91 17.73 -5.23
CA VAL A 166 16.86 16.93 -4.43
C VAL A 166 16.92 17.48 -3.00
N GLY A 167 16.74 16.62 -2.00
CA GLY A 167 16.88 16.95 -0.58
C GLY A 167 15.78 16.39 0.32
N ASP A 168 15.67 16.96 1.51
CA ASP A 168 14.61 16.76 2.52
C ASP A 168 13.35 17.60 2.23
N GLU A 169 12.28 17.42 3.03
CA GLU A 169 10.99 18.14 2.96
C GLU A 169 11.11 19.66 2.72
N SER A 170 12.14 20.34 3.25
CA SER A 170 12.35 21.78 3.03
C SER A 170 12.65 22.17 1.58
N GLN A 171 13.06 21.21 0.75
CA GLN A 171 13.34 21.39 -0.67
C GLN A 171 12.11 21.15 -1.57
N ALA A 172 10.93 20.90 -0.98
CA ALA A 172 9.68 20.78 -1.73
C ALA A 172 9.40 22.05 -2.56
N ARG A 173 9.25 21.89 -3.87
CA ARG A 173 9.09 23.01 -4.81
C ARG A 173 7.61 23.39 -4.90
N VAL A 174 7.28 24.63 -4.54
CA VAL A 174 5.91 25.16 -4.73
C VAL A 174 5.64 25.32 -6.22
N LEU A 175 4.64 24.61 -6.74
CA LEU A 175 4.19 24.70 -8.13
C LEU A 175 3.08 25.74 -8.31
N HIS A 176 2.09 25.72 -7.40
CA HIS A 176 0.91 26.58 -7.45
C HIS A 176 0.52 27.04 -6.04
N VAL A 177 -0.09 28.21 -5.96
CA VAL A 177 -0.81 28.73 -4.79
C VAL A 177 -2.19 29.18 -5.27
N VAL A 178 -3.25 28.77 -4.57
CA VAL A 178 -4.64 29.02 -4.97
C VAL A 178 -5.38 29.68 -3.82
N GLY A 179 -6.13 30.75 -4.15
CA GLY A 179 -6.82 31.60 -3.18
C GLY A 179 -5.86 32.39 -2.28
N ASP A 180 -6.43 33.09 -1.29
CA ASP A 180 -5.73 33.92 -0.33
C ASP A 180 -6.04 33.49 1.12
N LYS A 181 -5.16 33.84 2.06
CA LYS A 181 -5.41 33.64 3.49
C LYS A 181 -6.68 34.40 3.91
N PRO A 182 -7.67 33.76 4.55
CA PRO A 182 -8.85 34.46 5.05
C PRO A 182 -8.48 35.57 6.04
N ALA A 183 -9.10 36.74 5.87
CA ALA A 183 -8.92 37.87 6.77
C ALA A 183 -9.97 37.83 7.89
N PHE A 184 -9.54 38.05 9.13
CA PHE A 184 -10.40 38.05 10.32
C PHE A 184 -10.27 39.37 11.07
N SER A 185 -11.38 39.89 11.61
CA SER A 185 -11.40 41.02 12.56
C SER A 185 -10.97 40.64 13.99
N PHE A 186 -10.74 39.35 14.23
CA PHE A 186 -10.42 38.74 15.51
C PHE A 186 -9.31 37.68 15.33
N GLN A 187 -8.67 37.26 16.42
CA GLN A 187 -7.68 36.19 16.38
C GLN A 187 -8.36 34.84 16.02
N PRO A 188 -8.03 34.19 14.89
CA PRO A 188 -8.61 32.89 14.55
C PRO A 188 -8.28 31.84 15.62
N ARG A 189 -9.32 31.11 16.02
CA ARG A 189 -9.28 30.00 16.99
C ARG A 189 -8.90 28.69 16.28
N GLY A 190 -8.35 27.74 17.03
CA GLY A 190 -8.07 26.39 16.54
C GLY A 190 -9.33 25.55 16.38
N HIS A 191 -9.33 24.61 15.42
CA HIS A 191 -10.51 23.80 15.05
C HIS A 191 -11.14 23.06 16.25
N LEU A 192 -10.33 22.58 17.20
CA LEU A 192 -10.83 21.84 18.36
C LEU A 192 -11.60 22.76 19.33
N GLU A 193 -11.16 24.01 19.52
CA GLU A 193 -11.86 24.97 20.38
C GLU A 193 -13.23 25.35 19.78
N ILE A 194 -13.24 25.62 18.46
CA ILE A 194 -14.46 25.88 17.68
C ILE A 194 -15.42 24.70 17.80
N ALA A 195 -14.92 23.48 17.55
CA ALA A 195 -15.74 22.30 17.47
C ALA A 195 -16.25 21.79 18.83
N GLU A 196 -15.53 22.05 19.93
CA GLU A 196 -16.02 21.77 21.28
C GLU A 196 -17.10 22.76 21.72
N LYS A 197 -16.99 24.05 21.33
CA LYS A 197 -18.05 25.05 21.58
C LYS A 197 -19.35 24.73 20.85
N LEU A 198 -19.24 24.15 19.65
CA LEU A 198 -20.37 23.69 18.84
C LEU A 198 -20.82 22.24 19.18
N ASP A 199 -20.12 21.53 20.09
CA ASP A 199 -20.29 20.10 20.40
C ASP A 199 -20.35 19.18 19.15
N ILE A 200 -19.52 19.47 18.15
CA ILE A 200 -19.42 18.73 16.88
C ILE A 200 -18.20 17.81 16.79
N ILE A 201 -17.14 18.05 17.58
CA ILE A 201 -16.00 17.14 17.78
C ILE A 201 -15.80 16.91 19.27
N ARG A 202 -15.64 15.65 19.69
CA ARG A 202 -15.26 15.28 21.06
C ARG A 202 -13.99 14.44 21.08
N GLN A 203 -13.00 14.90 21.85
CA GLN A 203 -11.81 14.11 22.25
C GLN A 203 -11.68 13.99 23.79
N LYS A 204 -12.33 14.87 24.55
CA LYS A 204 -12.26 14.87 26.02
C LYS A 204 -12.81 13.57 26.63
N ARG A 205 -12.04 13.03 27.59
CA ARG A 205 -12.34 11.84 28.41
C ARG A 205 -12.59 10.56 27.57
N LEU A 206 -11.73 10.30 26.59
CA LEU A 206 -11.76 9.10 25.74
C LEU A 206 -10.64 8.08 25.99
N SER A 207 -9.64 8.40 26.84
CA SER A 207 -8.46 7.54 27.08
C SER A 207 -8.81 6.08 27.43
N HIS A 208 -9.79 5.86 28.29
CA HIS A 208 -10.27 4.53 28.70
C HIS A 208 -11.50 4.04 27.91
N VAL A 209 -11.86 4.71 26.83
CA VAL A 209 -12.98 4.36 25.93
C VAL A 209 -12.46 3.89 24.58
N SER A 210 -11.60 4.70 23.96
CA SER A 210 -11.05 4.47 22.61
C SER A 210 -9.60 4.95 22.46
N GLY A 211 -8.90 5.21 23.57
CA GLY A 211 -7.49 5.60 23.57
C GLY A 211 -7.23 7.10 23.39
N HIS A 212 -5.95 7.44 23.14
CA HIS A 212 -5.53 8.78 22.75
C HIS A 212 -5.75 9.01 21.25
N ARG A 213 -5.79 10.27 20.80
CA ARG A 213 -5.97 10.66 19.38
C ARG A 213 -7.17 10.02 18.64
N SER A 214 -8.12 9.44 19.37
CA SER A 214 -9.45 9.08 18.88
C SER A 214 -10.37 10.30 18.96
N TYR A 215 -11.50 10.26 18.25
CA TYR A 215 -12.51 11.31 18.29
C TYR A 215 -13.90 10.77 17.96
N TYR A 216 -14.92 11.51 18.39
CA TYR A 216 -16.28 11.38 17.87
C TYR A 216 -16.65 12.64 17.08
N LEU A 217 -17.37 12.47 15.97
CA LEU A 217 -18.07 13.55 15.29
C LEU A 217 -19.55 13.49 15.66
N ARG A 218 -20.18 14.65 15.87
CA ARG A 218 -21.59 14.77 16.28
C ARG A 218 -22.28 15.87 15.48
N GLY A 219 -23.58 15.69 15.20
CA GLY A 219 -24.42 16.71 14.56
C GLY A 219 -23.81 17.23 13.27
N ALA A 220 -23.62 18.56 13.17
CA ALA A 220 -23.01 19.18 12.00
C ALA A 220 -21.58 18.68 11.69
N GLY A 221 -20.81 18.21 12.68
CA GLY A 221 -19.49 17.59 12.43
C GLY A 221 -19.60 16.25 11.70
N ALA A 222 -20.61 15.45 12.01
CA ALA A 222 -20.90 14.22 11.28
C ALA A 222 -21.46 14.52 9.88
N LEU A 223 -22.34 15.53 9.76
CA LEU A 223 -22.84 16.01 8.46
C LEU A 223 -21.71 16.56 7.57
N LEU A 224 -20.71 17.26 8.13
CA LEU A 224 -19.52 17.67 7.37
C LEU A 224 -18.73 16.46 6.85
N GLN A 225 -18.51 15.42 7.65
CA GLN A 225 -17.86 14.19 7.16
C GLN A 225 -18.67 13.53 6.04
N HIS A 226 -19.98 13.34 6.23
CA HIS A 226 -20.84 12.75 5.20
C HIS A 226 -20.92 13.61 3.93
N GLY A 227 -21.00 14.93 4.09
CA GLY A 227 -21.00 15.89 2.99
C GLY A 227 -19.71 15.87 2.19
N LEU A 228 -18.55 15.92 2.86
CA LEU A 228 -17.23 15.82 2.22
C LEU A 228 -17.07 14.52 1.43
N VAL A 229 -17.40 13.38 2.05
CA VAL A 229 -17.29 12.06 1.39
C VAL A 229 -18.23 11.96 0.19
N ASN A 230 -19.50 12.32 0.35
CA ASN A 230 -20.49 12.23 -0.73
C ASN A 230 -20.23 13.25 -1.86
N PHE A 231 -19.82 14.48 -1.54
CA PHE A 231 -19.39 15.48 -2.53
C PHE A 231 -18.26 14.94 -3.40
N THR A 232 -17.21 14.41 -2.75
CA THR A 232 -16.02 13.86 -3.44
C THR A 232 -16.38 12.65 -4.30
N LEU A 233 -17.12 11.68 -3.75
CA LEU A 233 -17.58 10.50 -4.49
C LEU A 233 -18.46 10.88 -5.68
N ASN A 234 -19.46 11.75 -5.48
CA ASN A 234 -20.37 12.19 -6.54
C ASN A 234 -19.62 12.91 -7.68
N LYS A 235 -18.62 13.74 -7.35
CA LYS A 235 -17.78 14.42 -8.34
C LYS A 235 -16.97 13.43 -9.16
N LEU A 236 -16.29 12.47 -8.52
CA LEU A 236 -15.43 11.50 -9.20
C LEU A 236 -16.22 10.47 -10.02
N VAL A 237 -17.36 9.97 -9.51
CA VAL A 237 -18.24 9.07 -10.29
C VAL A 237 -18.78 9.78 -11.54
N ARG A 238 -19.16 11.06 -11.45
CA ARG A 238 -19.54 11.87 -12.62
C ARG A 238 -18.39 12.12 -13.61
N ARG A 239 -17.14 12.02 -13.15
CA ARG A 239 -15.92 12.06 -13.99
C ARG A 239 -15.50 10.68 -14.52
N GLY A 240 -16.33 9.65 -14.36
CA GLY A 240 -16.12 8.32 -14.94
C GLY A 240 -15.34 7.35 -14.05
N PHE A 241 -15.10 7.67 -12.78
CA PHE A 241 -14.46 6.73 -11.85
C PHE A 241 -15.44 5.61 -11.45
N THR A 242 -14.99 4.36 -11.54
CA THR A 242 -15.73 3.20 -11.02
C THR A 242 -15.73 3.23 -9.48
N PRO A 243 -16.89 3.30 -8.81
CA PRO A 243 -16.94 3.24 -7.36
C PRO A 243 -16.66 1.81 -6.86
N MET A 244 -15.76 1.71 -5.88
CA MET A 244 -15.33 0.46 -5.27
C MET A 244 -15.56 0.47 -3.75
N THR A 245 -15.80 -0.72 -3.20
CA THR A 245 -15.71 -1.00 -1.76
C THR A 245 -14.74 -2.15 -1.60
N VAL A 246 -13.74 -1.99 -0.72
CA VAL A 246 -12.67 -3.00 -0.50
C VAL A 246 -12.66 -3.49 0.95
N PRO A 247 -12.09 -4.66 1.24
CA PRO A 247 -11.87 -5.10 2.63
C PRO A 247 -10.89 -4.16 3.36
N ASP A 248 -11.20 -3.77 4.60
CA ASP A 248 -10.28 -2.99 5.45
C ASP A 248 -9.20 -3.87 6.11
N LEU A 249 -9.44 -5.19 6.18
CA LEU A 249 -8.51 -6.20 6.72
C LEU A 249 -7.87 -6.99 5.58
N LEU A 250 -6.55 -6.89 5.43
CA LEU A 250 -5.78 -7.56 4.38
C LEU A 250 -4.55 -8.31 4.93
N ARG A 251 -4.02 -9.21 4.11
CA ARG A 251 -2.77 -9.94 4.35
C ARG A 251 -1.55 -9.03 4.17
N GLY A 252 -0.51 -9.24 4.98
CA GLY A 252 0.72 -8.44 4.96
C GLY A 252 1.42 -8.38 3.59
N ALA A 253 1.26 -9.42 2.77
CA ALA A 253 1.79 -9.46 1.40
C ALA A 253 1.28 -8.32 0.50
N VAL A 254 0.04 -7.85 0.70
CA VAL A 254 -0.53 -6.76 -0.10
C VAL A 254 0.10 -5.41 0.28
N PHE A 255 0.36 -5.20 1.57
CA PHE A 255 1.07 -4.01 2.08
C PHE A 255 2.51 -3.94 1.56
N GLU A 256 3.27 -5.04 1.68
CA GLU A 256 4.64 -5.15 1.14
C GLU A 256 4.65 -4.93 -0.38
N GLY A 257 3.65 -5.45 -1.09
CA GLY A 257 3.46 -5.22 -2.52
C GLY A 257 3.23 -3.75 -2.89
N CYS A 258 2.54 -2.99 -2.03
CA CYS A 258 2.36 -1.55 -2.17
C CYS A 258 3.62 -0.73 -1.81
N GLY A 259 4.65 -1.34 -1.22
CA GLY A 259 5.84 -0.66 -0.70
C GLY A 259 5.72 -0.20 0.76
N MET A 260 4.73 -0.70 1.50
CA MET A 260 4.52 -0.44 2.93
C MET A 260 5.13 -1.57 3.77
N THR A 261 5.64 -1.27 4.95
CA THR A 261 6.41 -2.22 5.77
C THR A 261 5.62 -2.73 7.00
N PRO A 262 4.77 -3.76 6.87
CA PRO A 262 3.90 -4.23 7.98
C PRO A 262 4.69 -4.67 9.22
N ASN A 263 5.89 -5.23 9.01
CA ASN A 263 6.78 -5.77 10.04
C ASN A 263 7.93 -4.83 10.44
N ALA A 264 7.84 -3.53 10.12
CA ALA A 264 8.79 -2.55 10.66
C ALA A 264 8.71 -2.48 12.20
N SER A 265 9.80 -2.10 12.84
CA SER A 265 9.82 -1.84 14.29
C SER A 265 10.37 -0.42 14.53
N PRO A 266 9.52 0.56 14.87
CA PRO A 266 8.06 0.47 14.97
C PRO A 266 7.35 0.36 13.60
N SER A 267 6.10 -0.13 13.61
CA SER A 267 5.22 -0.18 12.43
C SER A 267 4.14 0.91 12.51
N GLN A 268 3.67 1.35 11.34
CA GLN A 268 2.51 2.23 11.20
C GLN A 268 1.19 1.48 10.98
N ILE A 269 1.25 0.15 10.83
CA ILE A 269 0.10 -0.71 10.51
C ILE A 269 -0.37 -1.43 11.79
N TYR A 270 -1.68 -1.48 11.99
CA TYR A 270 -2.29 -2.26 13.08
C TYR A 270 -2.52 -3.70 12.62
N ASN A 271 -1.94 -4.66 13.34
CA ASN A 271 -2.14 -6.09 13.10
C ASN A 271 -3.17 -6.64 14.10
N ILE A 272 -4.02 -7.55 13.66
CA ILE A 272 -4.88 -8.33 14.55
C ILE A 272 -4.02 -9.33 15.34
N ASP A 273 -4.44 -9.70 16.56
CA ASP A 273 -3.75 -10.64 17.45
C ASP A 273 -3.32 -11.93 16.71
N PRO A 274 -2.01 -12.11 16.43
CA PRO A 274 -1.52 -13.23 15.62
C PRO A 274 -1.69 -14.59 16.31
N SER A 275 -1.94 -14.63 17.63
CA SER A 275 -2.26 -15.86 18.36
C SER A 275 -3.69 -16.36 18.11
N ARG A 276 -4.54 -15.52 17.51
CA ARG A 276 -5.96 -15.82 17.23
C ARG A 276 -6.30 -15.79 15.75
N PHE A 277 -5.71 -14.87 15.00
CA PHE A 277 -6.00 -14.66 13.58
C PHE A 277 -4.70 -14.49 12.80
N GLU A 278 -4.39 -15.44 11.91
CA GLU A 278 -3.16 -15.42 11.10
C GLU A 278 -3.23 -14.33 10.02
N ASP A 279 -2.23 -13.43 10.01
CA ASP A 279 -1.93 -12.55 8.87
C ASP A 279 -3.13 -11.68 8.43
N LEU A 280 -3.70 -10.93 9.38
CA LEU A 280 -4.71 -9.90 9.15
C LEU A 280 -4.25 -8.55 9.72
N SER A 281 -4.25 -7.52 8.87
CA SER A 281 -3.78 -6.18 9.18
C SER A 281 -4.76 -5.12 8.66
N LEU A 282 -4.98 -4.05 9.42
CA LEU A 282 -5.87 -2.94 9.05
C LEU A 282 -5.18 -1.96 8.11
N ALA A 283 -5.87 -1.57 7.04
CA ALA A 283 -5.34 -0.68 6.02
C ALA A 283 -5.27 0.80 6.48
N GLY A 284 -4.13 1.46 6.22
CA GLY A 284 -3.96 2.91 6.41
C GLY A 284 -4.43 3.78 5.23
N THR A 285 -4.98 3.14 4.19
CA THR A 285 -5.53 3.73 2.95
C THR A 285 -6.26 2.67 2.13
N ALA A 286 -7.29 3.04 1.36
CA ALA A 286 -7.97 2.15 0.41
C ALA A 286 -7.04 1.62 -0.70
N GLU A 287 -5.93 2.30 -0.97
CA GLU A 287 -4.89 1.88 -1.94
C GLU A 287 -4.49 0.40 -1.77
N VAL A 288 -4.32 -0.08 -0.54
CA VAL A 288 -3.93 -1.47 -0.28
C VAL A 288 -5.01 -2.45 -0.77
N GLY A 289 -6.28 -2.15 -0.52
CA GLY A 289 -7.40 -2.98 -1.00
C GLY A 289 -7.59 -2.91 -2.51
N LEU A 290 -7.36 -1.75 -3.12
CA LEU A 290 -7.45 -1.54 -4.57
C LEU A 290 -6.30 -2.23 -5.30
N ALA A 291 -5.06 -2.14 -4.81
CA ALA A 291 -3.93 -2.90 -5.33
C ALA A 291 -4.13 -4.42 -5.14
N GLY A 292 -4.71 -4.84 -4.01
CA GLY A 292 -5.11 -6.22 -3.76
C GLY A 292 -6.19 -6.76 -4.70
N TYR A 293 -7.10 -5.92 -5.18
CA TYR A 293 -8.12 -6.30 -6.19
C TYR A 293 -7.49 -6.68 -7.54
N PHE A 294 -6.41 -6.02 -7.93
CA PHE A 294 -5.69 -6.32 -9.17
C PHE A 294 -4.56 -7.37 -9.01
N MET A 295 -4.28 -7.83 -7.79
CA MET A 295 -3.17 -8.74 -7.50
C MET A 295 -3.33 -10.06 -8.26
N ASP A 296 -2.27 -10.52 -8.94
CA ASP A 296 -2.21 -11.72 -9.78
C ASP A 296 -3.28 -11.76 -10.92
N HIS A 297 -3.81 -10.60 -11.33
CA HIS A 297 -4.81 -10.48 -12.41
C HIS A 297 -4.32 -9.60 -13.58
N SER A 298 -5.01 -9.73 -14.73
CA SER A 298 -4.78 -8.93 -15.94
C SER A 298 -6.03 -8.20 -16.41
N VAL A 299 -5.89 -6.93 -16.79
CA VAL A 299 -6.97 -6.13 -17.41
C VAL A 299 -6.81 -6.04 -18.93
N ALA A 300 -7.88 -5.73 -19.68
CA ALA A 300 -7.77 -5.56 -21.13
C ALA A 300 -7.19 -4.17 -21.49
N PHE A 301 -6.35 -4.09 -22.53
CA PHE A 301 -5.75 -2.83 -22.97
C PHE A 301 -6.77 -1.72 -23.27
N ARG A 302 -7.88 -2.07 -23.94
CA ARG A 302 -8.98 -1.15 -24.28
C ARG A 302 -9.69 -0.50 -23.07
N ASP A 303 -9.54 -1.09 -21.88
CA ASP A 303 -10.16 -0.57 -20.64
C ASP A 303 -9.24 0.46 -19.94
N LEU A 304 -8.01 0.66 -20.45
CA LEU A 304 -7.02 1.57 -19.88
C LEU A 304 -7.24 3.03 -20.35
N PRO A 305 -6.99 4.05 -19.49
CA PRO A 305 -6.70 3.93 -18.07
C PRO A 305 -7.96 3.67 -17.24
N ILE A 306 -7.89 2.64 -16.39
CA ILE A 306 -8.92 2.32 -15.39
C ILE A 306 -8.81 3.32 -14.26
N ARG A 307 -9.95 3.91 -13.87
CA ARG A 307 -10.06 4.88 -12.77
C ARG A 307 -11.05 4.34 -11.73
N MET A 308 -10.59 4.16 -10.50
CA MET A 308 -11.39 3.68 -9.38
C MET A 308 -11.43 4.71 -8.26
N VAL A 309 -12.60 4.85 -7.63
CA VAL A 309 -12.78 5.67 -6.43
C VAL A 309 -13.30 4.81 -5.28
N CYS A 310 -12.69 4.92 -4.10
CA CYS A 310 -13.09 4.15 -2.92
C CYS A 310 -13.13 5.03 -1.67
N SER A 311 -14.19 4.91 -0.88
CA SER A 311 -14.24 5.48 0.47
C SER A 311 -14.04 4.37 1.49
N SER A 312 -13.06 4.51 2.39
CA SER A 312 -12.78 3.51 3.43
C SER A 312 -12.45 4.15 4.79
N THR A 313 -12.42 3.33 5.84
CA THR A 313 -11.87 3.73 7.13
C THR A 313 -10.40 3.37 7.19
N CYS A 314 -9.55 4.37 7.31
CA CYS A 314 -8.10 4.24 7.39
C CYS A 314 -7.65 4.14 8.84
N TYR A 315 -6.73 3.22 9.13
CA TYR A 315 -6.17 3.00 10.46
C TYR A 315 -4.65 3.16 10.43
N ARG A 316 -4.08 3.97 11.33
CA ARG A 316 -2.64 4.23 11.40
C ARG A 316 -2.15 4.27 12.85
N ALA A 317 -1.05 3.56 13.13
CA ALA A 317 -0.50 3.48 14.48
C ALA A 317 0.19 4.78 14.93
N GLU A 318 0.64 5.62 13.99
CA GLU A 318 1.17 6.98 14.21
C GLU A 318 2.21 7.03 15.34
N THR A 319 3.09 6.03 15.36
CA THR A 319 4.02 5.68 16.46
C THR A 319 5.26 6.57 16.51
N ASP A 320 5.77 7.02 15.36
CA ASP A 320 7.06 7.74 15.26
C ASP A 320 6.96 9.26 15.53
N THR A 321 5.74 9.80 15.61
CA THR A 321 5.50 11.25 15.55
C THR A 321 4.62 11.76 16.70
N GLY A 322 5.14 11.68 17.92
CA GLY A 322 4.46 12.05 19.17
C GLY A 322 4.29 13.56 19.43
N LYS A 323 3.97 14.38 18.42
CA LYS A 323 3.87 15.86 18.55
C LYS A 323 2.45 16.44 18.56
N GLU A 324 1.42 15.67 18.23
CA GLU A 324 0.03 16.15 18.11
C GLU A 324 -0.91 15.29 18.99
N PRO A 325 -0.96 15.51 20.33
CA PRO A 325 -1.77 14.70 21.25
C PRO A 325 -3.27 15.02 21.23
N TRP A 326 -3.64 16.20 20.72
CA TRP A 326 -5.01 16.70 20.60
C TRP A 326 -5.22 17.30 19.20
N GLY A 327 -6.48 17.45 18.81
CA GLY A 327 -6.87 17.86 17.47
C GLY A 327 -6.98 16.69 16.49
N LEU A 328 -7.19 17.02 15.21
CA LEU A 328 -7.46 16.04 14.15
C LEU A 328 -6.30 15.90 13.15
N TYR A 329 -5.16 16.58 13.39
CA TYR A 329 -4.08 16.69 12.39
C TYR A 329 -3.36 15.35 12.16
N ARG A 330 -3.27 14.52 13.21
CA ARG A 330 -2.74 13.16 13.17
C ARG A 330 -3.53 12.30 14.15
N VAL A 331 -4.27 11.32 13.64
CA VAL A 331 -5.28 10.53 14.37
C VAL A 331 -5.18 9.06 13.95
N HIS A 332 -5.60 8.15 14.84
CA HIS A 332 -5.44 6.71 14.61
C HIS A 332 -6.47 6.09 13.65
N HIS A 333 -7.64 6.72 13.51
CA HIS A 333 -8.71 6.31 12.62
C HIS A 333 -9.24 7.52 11.87
N PHE A 334 -9.62 7.37 10.59
CA PHE A 334 -10.29 8.42 9.82
C PHE A 334 -10.92 7.88 8.53
N THR A 335 -11.90 8.60 7.98
CA THR A 335 -12.43 8.30 6.64
C THR A 335 -11.63 9.02 5.56
N LYS A 336 -11.32 8.32 4.48
CA LYS A 336 -10.65 8.87 3.28
C LYS A 336 -11.35 8.41 2.01
N VAL A 337 -11.50 9.31 1.05
CA VAL A 337 -11.85 8.98 -0.34
C VAL A 337 -10.57 8.97 -1.16
N GLU A 338 -10.31 7.84 -1.82
CA GLU A 338 -9.11 7.55 -2.60
C GLU A 338 -9.43 7.45 -4.09
N MET A 339 -8.56 8.01 -4.93
CA MET A 339 -8.46 7.71 -6.36
C MET A 339 -7.34 6.70 -6.58
N PHE A 340 -7.61 5.67 -7.39
CA PHE A 340 -6.62 4.69 -7.82
C PHE A 340 -6.73 4.45 -9.32
N GLY A 341 -5.59 4.36 -9.98
CA GLY A 341 -5.46 4.26 -11.42
C GLY A 341 -4.60 3.08 -11.84
N VAL A 342 -5.06 2.33 -12.84
CA VAL A 342 -4.27 1.30 -13.54
C VAL A 342 -4.21 1.70 -15.01
N THR A 343 -2.99 1.86 -15.54
CA THR A 343 -2.77 2.42 -16.89
C THR A 343 -1.68 1.67 -17.65
N GLY A 344 -1.47 2.05 -18.91
CA GLY A 344 -0.53 1.44 -19.83
C GLY A 344 0.94 1.47 -19.36
N PRO A 345 1.84 0.81 -20.10
CA PRO A 345 3.20 0.51 -19.67
C PRO A 345 4.17 1.71 -19.80
N GLY A 346 3.67 2.86 -20.25
CA GLY A 346 4.51 4.02 -20.56
C GLY A 346 4.50 5.04 -19.44
N LEU A 347 5.66 5.70 -19.27
CA LEU A 347 5.79 6.83 -18.36
C LEU A 347 4.80 7.94 -18.72
N GLU A 348 4.56 8.18 -20.02
CA GLU A 348 3.59 9.15 -20.52
C GLU A 348 2.19 8.94 -19.94
N GLN A 349 1.58 7.76 -20.11
CA GLN A 349 0.21 7.50 -19.67
C GLN A 349 0.07 7.57 -18.14
N SER A 350 1.09 7.10 -17.41
CA SER A 350 1.11 7.18 -15.94
C SER A 350 1.37 8.60 -15.39
N SER A 351 2.07 9.45 -16.15
CA SER A 351 2.29 10.84 -15.77
C SER A 351 1.05 11.68 -16.08
N GLN A 352 0.44 11.51 -17.26
CA GLN A 352 -0.84 12.13 -17.62
C GLN A 352 -1.94 11.80 -16.60
N LEU A 353 -2.01 10.55 -16.13
CA LEU A 353 -2.99 10.15 -15.10
C LEU A 353 -2.68 10.75 -13.71
N LEU A 354 -1.40 10.94 -13.36
CA LEU A 354 -1.01 11.65 -12.15
C LEU A 354 -1.42 13.14 -12.21
N GLU A 355 -1.18 13.82 -13.34
CA GLU A 355 -1.60 15.20 -13.55
C GLU A 355 -3.14 15.34 -13.51
N GLU A 356 -3.88 14.39 -14.08
CA GLU A 356 -5.35 14.35 -14.00
C GLU A 356 -5.83 14.19 -12.54
N PHE A 357 -5.21 13.30 -11.77
CA PHE A 357 -5.55 13.11 -10.36
C PHE A 357 -5.20 14.36 -9.53
N LEU A 358 -4.06 15.01 -9.81
CA LEU A 358 -3.67 16.27 -9.18
C LEU A 358 -4.67 17.39 -9.50
N SER A 359 -5.09 17.53 -10.77
CA SER A 359 -6.06 18.56 -11.15
C SER A 359 -7.41 18.32 -10.47
N LEU A 360 -7.84 17.07 -10.32
CA LEU A 360 -9.05 16.71 -9.57
C LEU A 360 -8.96 17.09 -8.08
N GLN A 361 -7.81 16.90 -7.43
CA GLN A 361 -7.58 17.37 -6.05
C GLN A 361 -7.68 18.89 -5.96
N MET A 362 -7.08 19.61 -6.90
CA MET A 362 -7.16 21.08 -6.98
C MET A 362 -8.59 21.57 -7.20
N GLU A 363 -9.36 20.93 -8.10
CA GLU A 363 -10.79 21.22 -8.29
C GLU A 363 -11.59 21.05 -6.99
N ILE A 364 -11.41 19.92 -6.29
CA ILE A 364 -12.11 19.60 -5.02
C ILE A 364 -11.84 20.67 -3.96
N LEU A 365 -10.57 21.04 -3.75
CA LEU A 365 -10.20 22.02 -2.72
C LEU A 365 -10.64 23.46 -3.09
N THR A 366 -10.65 23.78 -4.40
CA THR A 366 -11.15 25.07 -4.91
C THR A 366 -12.67 25.20 -4.73
N GLU A 367 -13.43 24.15 -5.04
CA GLU A 367 -14.90 24.11 -4.84
C GLU A 367 -15.29 24.16 -3.36
N LEU A 368 -14.41 23.71 -2.46
CA LEU A 368 -14.55 23.86 -1.01
C LEU A 368 -14.15 25.26 -0.49
N GLY A 369 -13.65 26.16 -1.36
CA GLY A 369 -13.25 27.52 -1.00
C GLY A 369 -12.00 27.60 -0.11
N LEU A 370 -11.11 26.60 -0.17
CA LEU A 370 -9.91 26.56 0.65
C LEU A 370 -8.72 27.26 -0.03
N HIS A 371 -7.92 27.96 0.76
CA HIS A 371 -6.60 28.44 0.34
C HIS A 371 -5.58 27.31 0.47
N PHE A 372 -4.85 27.00 -0.60
CA PHE A 372 -3.90 25.88 -0.61
C PHE A 372 -2.68 26.14 -1.50
N ARG A 373 -1.64 25.31 -1.34
CA ARG A 373 -0.45 25.26 -2.19
C ARG A 373 -0.15 23.85 -2.66
N VAL A 374 0.29 23.72 -3.91
CA VAL A 374 0.71 22.45 -4.53
C VAL A 374 2.24 22.35 -4.45
N LEU A 375 2.73 21.22 -3.98
CA LEU A 375 4.14 20.93 -3.76
C LEU A 375 4.59 19.74 -4.62
N ASP A 376 5.73 19.91 -5.29
CA ASP A 376 6.51 18.85 -5.92
C ASP A 376 7.49 18.29 -4.88
N MET A 377 7.29 17.03 -4.49
CA MET A 377 7.92 16.47 -3.30
C MET A 377 9.36 16.01 -3.57
N PRO A 378 10.29 16.30 -2.65
CA PRO A 378 11.72 16.07 -2.87
C PRO A 378 12.11 14.60 -2.69
N THR A 379 13.33 14.25 -3.11
CA THR A 379 13.84 12.87 -3.17
C THR A 379 13.67 12.06 -1.87
N GLN A 380 13.82 12.67 -0.69
CA GLN A 380 13.72 11.95 0.58
C GLN A 380 12.25 11.71 1.01
N GLU A 381 11.29 12.42 0.42
CA GLU A 381 9.85 12.35 0.74
C GLU A 381 9.02 11.52 -0.28
N LEU A 382 9.67 10.85 -1.23
CA LEU A 382 9.01 9.93 -2.17
C LEU A 382 8.61 8.59 -1.52
N GLY A 383 9.29 8.18 -0.45
CA GLY A 383 9.19 6.84 0.11
C GLY A 383 9.72 5.76 -0.85
N LEU A 384 9.31 4.50 -0.66
CA LEU A 384 9.73 3.39 -1.51
C LEU A 384 9.04 3.32 -2.89
N PRO A 385 7.71 3.51 -3.05
CA PRO A 385 7.04 3.18 -4.30
C PRO A 385 6.97 4.33 -5.33
N ALA A 386 7.05 5.60 -4.92
CA ALA A 386 6.76 6.72 -5.81
C ALA A 386 7.93 7.06 -6.75
N TYR A 387 7.62 7.22 -8.04
CA TYR A 387 8.52 7.77 -9.07
C TYR A 387 8.44 9.30 -9.12
N ARG A 388 7.23 9.84 -8.95
CA ARG A 388 6.91 11.27 -8.77
C ARG A 388 5.77 11.38 -7.76
N LYS A 389 5.82 12.38 -6.89
CA LYS A 389 4.81 12.63 -5.85
C LYS A 389 4.50 14.12 -5.75
N PHE A 390 3.22 14.45 -5.74
CA PHE A 390 2.71 15.79 -5.52
C PHE A 390 1.84 15.80 -4.26
N ASP A 391 2.07 16.76 -3.38
CA ASP A 391 1.23 16.97 -2.20
C ASP A 391 0.51 18.32 -2.31
N ILE A 392 -0.69 18.41 -1.74
CA ILE A 392 -1.38 19.69 -1.57
C ILE A 392 -1.54 19.97 -0.09
N GLU A 393 -1.11 21.16 0.33
CA GLU A 393 -1.31 21.64 1.68
C GLU A 393 -2.36 22.74 1.73
N ALA A 394 -3.34 22.61 2.62
CA ALA A 394 -4.33 23.65 2.89
C ALA A 394 -3.86 24.58 4.03
N TRP A 395 -4.19 25.87 3.93
CA TRP A 395 -3.98 26.82 5.01
C TRP A 395 -4.95 26.54 6.16
N MET A 396 -4.43 26.52 7.39
CA MET A 396 -5.18 26.27 8.62
C MET A 396 -4.98 27.49 9.55
N PRO A 397 -5.90 28.49 9.54
CA PRO A 397 -5.71 29.77 10.24
C PRO A 397 -5.42 29.67 11.73
N GLY A 398 -6.09 28.78 12.46
CA GLY A 398 -5.89 28.56 13.89
C GLY A 398 -4.63 27.77 14.20
N ARG A 399 -4.21 26.88 13.30
CA ARG A 399 -2.89 26.22 13.34
C ARG A 399 -1.73 27.15 12.92
N GLY A 400 -2.05 28.26 12.24
CA GLY A 400 -1.12 29.30 11.79
C GLY A 400 -0.16 28.87 10.67
N ARG A 401 -0.45 27.78 9.95
CA ARG A 401 0.43 27.21 8.92
C ARG A 401 -0.35 26.46 7.84
N PHE A 402 0.33 26.16 6.74
CA PHE A 402 -0.11 25.14 5.79
C PHE A 402 0.05 23.73 6.41
N GLY A 403 -0.78 22.79 5.98
CA GLY A 403 -0.59 21.37 6.24
C GLY A 403 -1.19 20.48 5.17
N GLU A 404 -0.44 19.47 4.74
CA GLU A 404 -0.82 18.42 3.79
C GLU A 404 -2.27 17.94 4.03
N VAL A 405 -3.14 18.07 3.03
CA VAL A 405 -4.50 17.52 3.00
C VAL A 405 -4.65 16.38 1.99
N THR A 406 -3.80 16.35 0.96
CA THR A 406 -3.76 15.31 -0.06
C THR A 406 -2.33 15.02 -0.51
N SER A 407 -2.10 13.80 -0.96
CA SER A 407 -0.92 13.35 -1.70
C SER A 407 -1.35 12.59 -2.95
N ALA A 408 -0.54 12.61 -3.99
CA ALA A 408 -0.73 11.91 -5.26
C ALA A 408 0.61 11.34 -5.75
N SER A 409 0.66 10.06 -6.09
CA SER A 409 1.90 9.36 -6.46
C SER A 409 1.73 8.54 -7.74
N ASN A 410 2.67 8.70 -8.68
CA ASN A 410 2.87 7.74 -9.77
C ASN A 410 3.86 6.67 -9.27
N CYS A 411 3.41 5.43 -9.16
CA CYS A 411 4.23 4.30 -8.71
C CYS A 411 4.85 3.51 -9.88
N THR A 412 4.57 3.89 -11.12
CA THR A 412 5.00 3.20 -12.34
C THR A 412 4.78 1.69 -12.22
N ASP A 413 5.78 0.86 -12.54
CA ASP A 413 5.68 -0.60 -12.40
C ASP A 413 6.14 -1.16 -11.04
N PHE A 414 6.37 -0.33 -10.01
CA PHE A 414 6.88 -0.79 -8.70
C PHE A 414 5.92 -1.76 -8.00
N GLN A 415 4.64 -1.37 -7.92
CA GLN A 415 3.61 -2.15 -7.25
C GLN A 415 3.16 -3.31 -8.14
N SER A 416 2.99 -3.07 -9.45
CA SER A 416 2.59 -4.11 -10.39
C SER A 416 3.61 -5.23 -10.55
N ARG A 417 4.93 -4.95 -10.45
CA ARG A 417 5.97 -5.99 -10.41
C ARG A 417 5.99 -6.84 -9.16
N ARG A 418 5.43 -6.31 -8.05
CA ARG A 418 5.31 -7.01 -6.78
C ARG A 418 3.99 -7.78 -6.66
N LEU A 419 2.89 -7.21 -7.13
CA LEU A 419 1.55 -7.79 -7.04
C LEU A 419 1.07 -8.44 -8.34
N HIS A 420 1.92 -8.52 -9.36
CA HIS A 420 1.61 -9.10 -10.68
C HIS A 420 0.36 -8.49 -11.32
N ILE A 421 0.23 -7.16 -11.23
CA ILE A 421 -0.85 -6.38 -11.84
C ILE A 421 -0.53 -6.18 -13.33
N MET A 422 -1.22 -6.91 -14.19
CA MET A 422 -0.93 -6.95 -15.63
C MET A 422 -2.01 -6.24 -16.44
N PHE A 423 -1.69 -5.94 -17.70
CA PHE A 423 -2.68 -5.78 -18.76
C PHE A 423 -2.30 -6.64 -19.97
N GLN A 424 -3.30 -6.99 -20.78
CA GLN A 424 -3.15 -7.78 -21.99
C GLN A 424 -3.14 -6.89 -23.24
N THR A 425 -2.10 -6.97 -24.08
CA THR A 425 -1.97 -6.20 -25.33
C THR A 425 -2.94 -6.69 -26.42
N GLU A 426 -3.39 -5.79 -27.30
CA GLU A 426 -4.32 -6.14 -28.39
C GLU A 426 -3.68 -6.98 -29.49
N GLU A 427 -2.43 -6.66 -29.88
CA GLU A 427 -1.80 -7.27 -31.07
C GLU A 427 -1.30 -8.71 -30.87
N ALA A 428 -1.12 -9.17 -29.63
CA ALA A 428 -0.50 -10.46 -29.33
C ALA A 428 -1.09 -11.22 -28.13
N GLY A 429 -2.03 -10.61 -27.38
CA GLY A 429 -2.47 -11.16 -26.11
C GLY A 429 -1.36 -11.22 -25.04
N GLU A 430 -0.27 -10.47 -25.23
CA GLU A 430 0.91 -10.47 -24.35
C GLU A 430 0.58 -9.79 -23.02
N LEU A 431 0.96 -10.42 -21.91
CA LEU A 431 0.83 -9.84 -20.57
C LEU A 431 2.01 -8.93 -20.26
N ARG A 432 1.73 -7.64 -20.04
CA ARG A 432 2.71 -6.62 -19.64
C ARG A 432 2.32 -6.02 -18.29
N PHE A 433 3.31 -5.62 -17.49
CA PHE A 433 3.06 -4.93 -16.22
C PHE A 433 2.39 -3.58 -16.48
N ALA A 434 1.28 -3.32 -15.80
CA ALA A 434 0.63 -2.01 -15.83
C ALA A 434 1.42 -0.99 -14.99
N HIS A 435 1.14 0.29 -15.16
CA HIS A 435 1.53 1.31 -14.19
C HIS A 435 0.39 1.60 -13.21
N THR A 436 0.73 1.83 -11.94
CA THR A 436 -0.25 2.25 -10.91
C THR A 436 -0.05 3.70 -10.48
N VAL A 437 -1.16 4.40 -10.23
CA VAL A 437 -1.20 5.78 -9.73
C VAL A 437 -2.21 5.84 -8.58
N ASN A 438 -1.86 6.47 -7.47
CA ASN A 438 -2.76 6.71 -6.34
C ASN A 438 -2.88 8.21 -6.07
N ALA A 439 -4.02 8.65 -5.53
CA ALA A 439 -4.20 10.02 -5.06
C ALA A 439 -5.33 10.15 -4.02
N THR A 440 -5.05 10.85 -2.92
CA THR A 440 -6.06 11.18 -1.92
C THR A 440 -7.02 12.24 -2.48
N ALA A 441 -8.29 11.91 -2.68
CA ALA A 441 -9.28 12.90 -3.12
C ALA A 441 -9.81 13.75 -1.95
N CYS A 442 -10.05 13.12 -0.80
CA CYS A 442 -10.43 13.83 0.43
C CYS A 442 -10.06 13.01 1.68
N ALA A 443 -9.13 13.51 2.50
CA ALA A 443 -8.87 13.01 3.85
C ALA A 443 -9.60 13.88 4.89
N VAL A 444 -10.72 13.37 5.41
CA VAL A 444 -11.68 14.14 6.23
C VAL A 444 -11.04 14.91 7.40
N PRO A 445 -10.12 14.35 8.23
CA PRO A 445 -9.67 15.03 9.44
C PRO A 445 -9.02 16.39 9.21
N ARG A 446 -8.13 16.50 8.22
CA ARG A 446 -7.39 17.74 7.93
C ARG A 446 -8.21 18.72 7.10
N VAL A 447 -9.10 18.22 6.24
CA VAL A 447 -10.09 19.06 5.54
C VAL A 447 -11.08 19.68 6.54
N LEU A 448 -11.50 18.95 7.58
CA LEU A 448 -12.29 19.53 8.68
C LEU A 448 -11.53 20.65 9.42
N ILE A 449 -10.21 20.50 9.68
CA ILE A 449 -9.41 21.58 10.28
C ILE A 449 -9.45 22.83 9.38
N ALA A 450 -9.08 22.67 8.11
CA ALA A 450 -9.03 23.78 7.17
C ALA A 450 -10.39 24.47 7.00
N LEU A 451 -11.49 23.71 6.90
CA LEU A 451 -12.84 24.25 6.79
C LEU A 451 -13.29 24.99 8.05
N LEU A 452 -13.18 24.37 9.23
CA LEU A 452 -13.63 24.95 10.49
C LEU A 452 -12.84 26.23 10.80
N GLU A 453 -11.52 26.23 10.58
CA GLU A 453 -10.68 27.39 10.88
C GLU A 453 -10.79 28.51 9.84
N SER A 454 -11.04 28.19 8.56
CA SER A 454 -11.17 29.21 7.49
C SER A 454 -12.54 29.88 7.45
N ASN A 455 -13.59 29.17 7.89
CA ASN A 455 -14.98 29.66 7.82
C ASN A 455 -15.53 30.11 9.19
N GLN A 456 -14.69 30.17 10.23
CA GLN A 456 -15.09 30.61 11.57
C GLN A 456 -15.56 32.06 11.60
N GLN A 457 -16.41 32.36 12.57
CA GLN A 457 -17.03 33.67 12.78
C GLN A 457 -16.78 34.11 14.23
N GLU A 458 -16.86 35.42 14.50
CA GLU A 458 -16.48 35.99 15.80
C GLU A 458 -17.32 35.42 16.97
N ASP A 459 -18.62 35.24 16.72
CA ASP A 459 -19.62 34.61 17.61
C ASP A 459 -19.36 33.12 17.87
N GLY A 460 -18.44 32.48 17.13
CA GLY A 460 -18.13 31.06 17.21
C GLY A 460 -18.97 30.17 16.29
N SER A 461 -19.85 30.73 15.46
CA SER A 461 -20.47 30.01 14.35
C SER A 461 -19.44 29.74 13.23
N VAL A 462 -19.77 28.84 12.31
CA VAL A 462 -18.94 28.49 11.15
C VAL A 462 -19.79 28.50 9.89
N LEU A 463 -19.36 29.22 8.86
CA LEU A 463 -20.01 29.20 7.55
C LEU A 463 -19.78 27.88 6.82
N VAL A 464 -20.77 27.43 6.06
CA VAL A 464 -20.72 26.20 5.26
C VAL A 464 -20.44 26.59 3.80
N PRO A 465 -19.35 26.09 3.18
CA PRO A 465 -19.09 26.33 1.76
C PRO A 465 -20.28 25.91 0.89
N PRO A 466 -20.65 26.64 -0.17
CA PRO A 466 -21.81 26.33 -1.00
C PRO A 466 -21.87 24.89 -1.51
N ALA A 467 -20.72 24.30 -1.85
CA ALA A 467 -20.60 22.89 -2.26
C ALA A 467 -21.06 21.87 -1.20
N LEU A 468 -21.02 22.22 0.10
CA LEU A 468 -21.41 21.36 1.22
C LEU A 468 -22.81 21.66 1.78
N GLN A 469 -23.39 22.83 1.50
CA GLN A 469 -24.72 23.22 2.00
C GLN A 469 -25.84 22.19 1.70
N PRO A 470 -25.91 21.55 0.51
CA PRO A 470 -26.92 20.52 0.23
C PRO A 470 -26.85 19.29 1.15
N TYR A 471 -25.70 19.01 1.75
CA TYR A 471 -25.49 17.87 2.66
C TYR A 471 -25.70 18.23 4.13
N LEU A 472 -25.61 19.52 4.48
CA LEU A 472 -25.82 20.03 5.84
C LEU A 472 -27.23 20.58 6.08
N GLY A 473 -27.93 21.01 5.03
CA GLY A 473 -29.24 21.67 5.14
C GLY A 473 -29.19 23.08 5.73
N THR A 474 -28.00 23.69 5.79
CA THR A 474 -27.77 25.05 6.32
C THR A 474 -26.52 25.67 5.69
N ASP A 475 -26.49 27.01 5.64
CA ASP A 475 -25.33 27.83 5.28
C ASP A 475 -24.42 28.16 6.48
N ARG A 476 -24.87 27.89 7.72
CA ARG A 476 -24.14 28.23 8.95
C ARG A 476 -24.36 27.19 10.06
N ILE A 477 -23.26 26.70 10.61
CA ILE A 477 -23.24 25.88 11.82
C ILE A 477 -23.26 26.81 13.04
N THR A 478 -24.29 26.69 13.87
CA THR A 478 -24.50 27.47 15.10
C THR A 478 -24.50 26.57 16.34
N ALA A 479 -24.59 27.18 17.53
CA ALA A 479 -24.65 26.44 18.79
C ALA A 479 -25.83 25.43 18.81
N PRO A 480 -25.62 24.19 19.29
CA PRO A 480 -26.64 23.16 19.27
C PRO A 480 -27.78 23.44 20.27
N THR A 481 -28.96 22.91 19.98
CA THR A 481 -30.14 23.00 20.87
C THR A 481 -30.08 22.04 22.06
N HIS A 482 -29.27 20.97 21.99
CA HIS A 482 -29.10 20.03 23.10
C HIS A 482 -28.16 20.60 24.17
N VAL A 483 -28.39 20.23 25.43
CA VAL A 483 -27.44 20.52 26.51
C VAL A 483 -26.20 19.62 26.35
N PRO A 484 -24.96 20.18 26.33
CA PRO A 484 -23.74 19.37 26.25
C PRO A 484 -23.62 18.37 27.41
N LEU A 485 -23.03 17.20 27.14
CA LEU A 485 -22.94 16.11 28.10
C LEU A 485 -22.09 16.51 29.32
N ARG A 486 -22.69 16.42 30.52
CA ARG A 486 -21.98 16.62 31.79
C ARG A 486 -21.30 15.32 32.22
N TYR A 487 -20.03 15.40 32.60
CA TYR A 487 -19.32 14.26 33.18
C TYR A 487 -19.78 14.04 34.63
N ILE A 488 -20.27 12.84 34.93
CA ILE A 488 -20.75 12.45 36.27
C ILE A 488 -19.90 11.36 36.93
N GLY A 489 -18.79 10.95 36.29
CA GLY A 489 -17.89 9.95 36.87
C GLY A 489 -17.08 10.50 38.05
N PRO A 490 -16.38 9.62 38.80
CA PRO A 490 -15.69 9.99 40.04
C PRO A 490 -14.44 10.86 39.81
N ASN A 491 -13.84 10.83 38.60
CA ASN A 491 -12.58 11.50 38.30
C ASN A 491 -12.80 12.99 37.94
N GLN A 492 -13.31 13.73 38.91
CA GLN A 492 -13.49 15.19 38.88
C GLN A 492 -13.44 15.77 40.30
N PRO A 493 -13.06 17.04 40.48
CA PRO A 493 -13.15 17.71 41.77
C PRO A 493 -14.59 17.67 42.29
N GLN A 494 -14.83 17.00 43.41
CA GLN A 494 -16.13 17.06 44.08
C GLN A 494 -16.26 18.41 44.77
N LYS A 495 -17.40 19.09 44.60
CA LYS A 495 -17.77 20.17 45.54
C LYS A 495 -17.92 19.52 46.92
N PRO A 496 -17.32 20.08 47.99
CA PRO A 496 -17.58 19.60 49.33
C PRO A 496 -19.08 19.67 49.59
N ARG A 497 -19.66 18.58 50.09
CA ARG A 497 -21.05 18.61 50.57
C ARG A 497 -21.07 19.60 51.74
N LEU A 498 -21.88 20.66 51.62
CA LEU A 498 -22.20 21.48 52.78
C LEU A 498 -22.80 20.56 53.87
N PRO A 499 -22.42 20.71 55.15
CA PRO A 499 -23.04 19.96 56.22
C PRO A 499 -24.55 20.21 56.23
N ALA A 500 -25.31 19.14 56.49
CA ALA A 500 -26.77 19.12 56.44
C ALA A 500 -27.41 19.82 57.65
#